data_AF-A0A0M8P2W3-F1
#
_entry.id   AF-A0A0M8P2W3-F1
#
_cell.length_a   1.000
_cell.length_b   1.000
_cell.length_c   1.000
_cell.angle_alpha   90.00
_cell.angle_beta   90.00
_cell.angle_gamma   90.00
#
_symmetry.space_group_name_H-M   'P 1'
#
loop_
_entity.id
_entity.type
_entity.pdbx_description
1 polymer ?
#
loop_
_entity_poly.entity_id
_entity_poly.type
_entity_poly.pdbx_seq_one_letter_code
_entity_poly.pdbx_strand_id
1 'polypeptide(L)'
;MLSKVNGGGDKGGDKGGIPQIRIIAMVSKKLPWSVFASLRCLSTSVSALTSKMSAHRADASSFLDNRGYKGPLVRGVNPATLFEKAVRDRITDSYYWKEQCFGLNAATLCDRAVELTSIGGTYGVSEKPTPFLCLAFKLLQLGPDRDVILELLNYTDPGSGDEAENPDDALVKERGDFKYLRALAAFYVRLTFEPVDIYKILEPLLLDYRKLKRRVRDTFTLTYMDQFVDDLLTKDRVCGTSLWKLPPRSQLEDLDLLDERISPCEPED
;
A
#
# COMPACT_ATOMS: atom_id res chain seq x y z
N MET A 1 28.22 -15.92 -53.09
CA MET A 1 28.14 -14.49 -52.73
C MET A 1 27.89 -14.39 -51.23
N LEU A 2 28.96 -14.11 -50.48
CA LEU A 2 28.87 -13.66 -49.09
C LEU A 2 28.27 -12.25 -49.03
N SER A 3 27.46 -11.99 -48.01
CA SER A 3 27.35 -10.74 -47.20
C SER A 3 25.95 -10.73 -46.54
N LYS A 4 25.74 -10.34 -45.29
CA LYS A 4 26.59 -9.81 -44.22
C LYS A 4 25.83 -10.02 -42.90
N VAL A 5 26.58 -10.35 -41.86
CA VAL A 5 26.15 -10.36 -40.44
C VAL A 5 26.12 -8.93 -39.91
N ASN A 6 25.11 -8.58 -39.12
CA ASN A 6 25.15 -7.62 -37.98
C ASN A 6 23.78 -7.69 -37.29
N GLY A 7 23.62 -7.81 -35.97
CA GLY A 7 24.51 -7.45 -34.88
C GLY A 7 24.09 -6.10 -34.28
N GLY A 8 23.33 -6.14 -33.18
CA GLY A 8 22.94 -4.97 -32.38
C GLY A 8 21.61 -5.25 -31.68
N GLY A 9 21.49 -5.31 -30.36
CA GLY A 9 22.32 -4.72 -29.31
C GLY A 9 21.36 -4.15 -28.29
N ASP A 10 21.18 -4.89 -27.20
CA ASP A 10 20.50 -4.54 -25.95
C ASP A 10 20.78 -3.10 -25.48
N LYS A 11 19.74 -2.39 -25.04
CA LYS A 11 19.80 -1.46 -23.90
C LYS A 11 18.48 -1.44 -23.16
N GLY A 12 18.34 -2.36 -22.21
CA GLY A 12 17.51 -2.16 -21.03
C GLY A 12 17.89 -0.85 -20.33
N GLY A 13 16.89 0.02 -20.15
CA GLY A 13 17.01 1.23 -19.33
C GLY A 13 16.90 0.87 -17.85
N ASP A 14 18.05 0.86 -17.18
CA ASP A 14 18.18 0.61 -15.76
C ASP A 14 17.75 1.86 -14.95
N LYS A 15 16.80 1.63 -14.03
CA LYS A 15 16.66 2.20 -12.68
C LYS A 15 16.72 3.73 -12.48
N GLY A 16 15.53 4.31 -12.33
CA GLY A 16 15.28 5.42 -11.41
C GLY A 16 14.72 4.88 -10.08
N GLY A 17 15.54 4.18 -9.31
CA GLY A 17 15.17 3.79 -7.94
C GLY A 17 15.16 5.02 -7.05
N ILE A 18 14.03 5.29 -6.39
CA ILE A 18 13.89 6.39 -5.43
C ILE A 18 14.95 6.19 -4.33
N PRO A 19 15.83 7.18 -4.05
CA PRO A 19 16.82 7.03 -3.01
C PRO A 19 16.12 6.98 -1.64
N GLN A 20 16.22 5.81 -1.01
CA GLN A 20 15.84 5.37 0.35
C GLN A 20 16.02 6.38 1.51
N ILE A 21 16.62 7.54 1.27
CA ILE A 21 17.06 8.51 2.29
C ILE A 21 15.95 9.54 2.62
N ARG A 22 14.91 9.69 1.78
CA ARG A 22 14.02 10.87 1.86
C ARG A 22 12.70 10.72 2.62
N ILE A 23 12.16 9.51 2.80
CA ILE A 23 10.99 9.30 3.68
C ILE A 23 11.41 9.46 5.15
N ILE A 24 12.61 9.01 5.52
CA ILE A 24 13.17 9.20 6.88
C ILE A 24 13.40 10.69 7.18
N ALA A 25 13.72 11.51 6.17
CA ALA A 25 13.93 12.94 6.35
C ALA A 25 12.65 13.72 6.68
N MET A 26 11.46 13.20 6.33
CA MET A 26 10.18 13.85 6.68
C MET A 26 9.76 13.55 8.13
N VAL A 27 9.98 12.32 8.62
CA VAL A 27 9.70 11.94 10.02
C VAL A 27 10.69 12.58 11.01
N SER A 28 11.88 12.97 10.55
CA SER A 28 12.98 13.45 11.40
C SER A 28 13.20 14.97 11.39
N LYS A 29 12.14 15.78 11.49
CA LYS A 29 12.29 17.25 11.75
C LYS A 29 12.61 17.60 13.21
N LYS A 30 13.25 16.71 13.98
CA LYS A 30 13.57 16.96 15.40
C LYS A 30 14.92 16.48 15.92
N LEU A 31 15.94 16.22 15.09
CA LEU A 31 17.29 15.91 15.60
C LEU A 31 18.43 16.55 14.79
N PRO A 32 19.44 17.14 15.45
CA PRO A 32 20.54 17.86 14.81
C PRO A 32 21.58 16.94 14.14
N TRP A 33 22.16 17.45 13.05
CA TRP A 33 23.12 16.86 12.09
C TRP A 33 24.41 16.24 12.68
N SER A 34 24.66 16.37 13.99
CA SER A 34 25.92 15.97 14.65
C SER A 34 26.12 14.45 14.79
N VAL A 35 25.11 13.60 14.56
CA VAL A 35 25.18 12.16 14.85
C VAL A 35 25.57 11.30 13.63
N PHE A 36 25.54 11.87 12.41
CA PHE A 36 25.68 11.11 11.16
C PHE A 36 27.14 10.77 10.76
N ALA A 37 28.15 11.22 11.51
CA ALA A 37 29.55 11.11 11.08
C ALA A 37 30.28 9.81 11.50
N SER A 38 29.67 8.89 12.25
CA SER A 38 30.41 7.78 12.89
C SER A 38 30.05 6.35 12.49
N LEU A 39 29.36 6.11 11.37
CA LEU A 39 29.17 4.74 10.86
C LEU A 39 29.63 4.60 9.43
N ARG A 40 30.95 4.60 9.26
CA ARG A 40 31.61 4.13 8.05
C ARG A 40 32.63 3.05 8.41
N CYS A 41 32.14 1.91 8.88
CA CYS A 41 32.87 0.64 8.85
C CYS A 41 31.90 -0.49 9.18
N LEU A 42 31.61 -1.37 8.23
CA LEU A 42 31.69 -2.82 8.43
C LEU A 42 31.36 -3.51 7.09
N SER A 43 32.40 -4.01 6.44
CA SER A 43 32.30 -5.15 5.53
C SER A 43 31.52 -6.25 6.24
N THR A 44 30.30 -6.53 5.78
CA THR A 44 29.45 -7.52 6.44
C THR A 44 29.46 -8.81 5.62
N SER A 45 30.14 -9.79 6.20
CA SER A 45 30.21 -11.19 5.81
C SER A 45 28.83 -11.83 5.57
N VAL A 46 28.78 -12.77 4.63
CA VAL A 46 27.63 -13.60 4.23
C VAL A 46 26.90 -14.24 5.43
N SER A 47 27.56 -14.47 6.56
CA SER A 47 26.97 -14.98 7.81
C SER A 47 25.93 -14.04 8.46
N ALA A 48 26.02 -12.73 8.25
CA ALA A 48 25.01 -11.80 8.78
C ALA A 48 23.72 -11.79 7.93
N LEU A 49 23.83 -12.11 6.64
CA LEU A 49 22.68 -12.22 5.74
C LEU A 49 21.86 -13.48 6.07
N THR A 50 22.53 -14.60 6.39
CA THR A 50 21.86 -15.85 6.83
C THR A 50 21.23 -15.71 8.21
N SER A 51 21.86 -15.00 9.14
CA SER A 51 21.30 -14.67 10.46
C SER A 51 20.10 -13.71 10.38
N LYS A 52 20.14 -12.69 9.51
CA LYS A 52 18.96 -11.84 9.24
C LYS A 52 17.84 -12.61 8.54
N MET A 53 18.17 -13.57 7.67
CA MET A 53 17.21 -14.48 7.03
C MET A 53 16.40 -15.32 8.02
N SER A 54 17.03 -15.83 9.08
CA SER A 54 16.32 -16.61 10.10
C SER A 54 15.48 -15.75 11.04
N ALA A 55 15.96 -14.57 11.45
CA ALA A 55 15.25 -13.67 12.37
C ALA A 55 13.95 -13.12 11.76
N HIS A 56 14.01 -12.56 10.56
CA HIS A 56 12.81 -12.00 9.90
C HIS A 56 11.79 -13.11 9.55
N ARG A 57 12.26 -14.33 9.25
CA ARG A 57 11.37 -15.49 9.04
C ARG A 57 10.70 -15.92 10.35
N ALA A 58 11.42 -15.88 11.48
CA ALA A 58 10.88 -16.19 12.80
C ALA A 58 9.79 -15.16 13.19
N ASP A 59 10.04 -13.87 13.02
CA ASP A 59 9.06 -12.81 13.30
C ASP A 59 7.81 -12.93 12.41
N ALA A 60 8.00 -13.22 11.12
CA ALA A 60 6.89 -13.47 10.20
C ALA A 60 6.08 -14.71 10.57
N SER A 61 6.73 -15.79 11.00
CA SER A 61 6.04 -17.00 11.44
C SER A 61 5.31 -16.80 12.79
N SER A 62 5.88 -16.01 13.69
CA SER A 62 5.24 -15.67 14.97
C SER A 62 4.01 -14.79 14.78
N PHE A 63 4.00 -13.90 13.78
CA PHE A 63 2.83 -13.09 13.45
C PHE A 63 1.65 -13.94 12.95
N LEU A 64 1.94 -15.04 12.25
CA LEU A 64 0.97 -15.95 11.68
C LEU A 64 0.46 -17.00 12.67
N ASP A 65 1.14 -17.19 13.80
CA ASP A 65 0.77 -18.19 14.80
C ASP A 65 -0.34 -17.66 15.72
N ASN A 66 -1.46 -18.40 15.79
CA ASN A 66 -2.61 -18.04 16.62
C ASN A 66 -2.39 -18.38 18.11
N ARG A 67 -1.25 -18.99 18.47
CA ARG A 67 -0.97 -19.51 19.83
C ARG A 67 -0.61 -18.45 20.87
N GLY A 68 -0.56 -17.17 20.50
CA GLY A 68 -0.26 -16.08 21.45
C GLY A 68 0.32 -14.86 20.76
N TYR A 69 -0.48 -14.21 19.92
CA TYR A 69 -0.08 -12.95 19.30
C TYR A 69 0.13 -11.87 20.38
N LYS A 70 1.34 -11.28 20.41
CA LYS A 70 1.73 -10.25 21.39
C LYS A 70 1.79 -8.84 20.80
N GLY A 71 1.31 -8.65 19.57
CA GLY A 71 1.33 -7.37 18.87
C GLY A 71 0.07 -6.53 19.07
N PRO A 72 0.02 -5.34 18.45
CA PRO A 72 -1.14 -4.45 18.51
C PRO A 72 -2.37 -5.12 17.89
N LEU A 73 -3.46 -5.14 18.65
CA LEU A 73 -4.73 -5.71 18.21
C LEU A 73 -5.53 -4.66 17.44
N VAL A 74 -6.07 -5.05 16.29
CA VAL A 74 -6.99 -4.22 15.53
C VAL A 74 -8.40 -4.66 15.90
N ARG A 75 -9.18 -3.79 16.56
CA ARG A 75 -10.54 -4.10 17.04
C ARG A 75 -10.62 -5.39 17.89
N GLY A 76 -9.61 -5.61 18.73
CA GLY A 76 -9.54 -6.78 19.62
C GLY A 76 -9.20 -8.12 18.94
N VAL A 77 -8.93 -8.12 17.63
CA VAL A 77 -8.47 -9.30 16.89
C VAL A 77 -7.05 -9.13 16.38
N ASN A 78 -6.37 -10.25 16.12
CA ASN A 78 -5.05 -10.23 15.49
C ASN A 78 -5.20 -9.66 14.06
N PRO A 79 -4.42 -8.64 13.64
CA PRO A 79 -4.46 -8.13 12.27
C PRO A 79 -4.25 -9.21 11.20
N ALA A 80 -3.51 -10.28 11.50
CA ALA A 80 -3.37 -11.43 10.60
C ALA A 80 -4.72 -12.09 10.28
N THR A 81 -5.66 -12.15 11.24
CA THR A 81 -6.95 -12.83 11.06
C THR A 81 -7.94 -12.06 10.21
N LEU A 82 -7.64 -10.80 9.84
CA LEU A 82 -8.43 -10.03 8.88
C LEU A 82 -8.40 -10.67 7.48
N PHE A 83 -7.32 -11.37 7.14
CA PHE A 83 -7.25 -12.18 5.93
C PHE A 83 -7.69 -13.61 6.22
N GLU A 84 -8.43 -14.21 5.28
CA GLU A 84 -8.81 -15.62 5.35
C GLU A 84 -7.56 -16.51 5.43
N LYS A 85 -7.61 -17.58 6.22
CA LYS A 85 -6.47 -18.49 6.40
C LYS A 85 -5.92 -19.00 5.06
N ALA A 86 -6.81 -19.42 4.16
CA ALA A 86 -6.42 -19.88 2.83
C ALA A 86 -5.63 -18.82 2.06
N VAL A 87 -6.06 -17.56 2.10
CA VAL A 87 -5.36 -16.46 1.43
C VAL A 87 -4.00 -16.18 2.07
N ARG A 88 -3.90 -16.24 3.40
CA ARG A 88 -2.61 -16.08 4.10
C ARG A 88 -1.59 -17.12 3.70
N ASP A 89 -1.98 -18.39 3.72
CA ASP A 89 -1.10 -19.51 3.38
C ASP A 89 -0.57 -19.33 1.93
N ARG A 90 -1.46 -18.95 0.99
CA ARG A 90 -1.10 -18.61 -0.40
C ARG A 90 -0.16 -17.42 -0.52
N ILE A 91 -0.36 -16.36 0.28
CA ILE A 91 0.52 -15.18 0.32
C ILE A 91 1.91 -15.60 0.78
N THR A 92 2.01 -16.29 1.92
CA THR A 92 3.29 -16.68 2.51
C THR A 92 4.06 -17.67 1.64
N ASP A 93 3.35 -18.48 0.86
CA ASP A 93 3.96 -19.41 -0.09
C ASP A 93 4.36 -18.79 -1.42
N SER A 94 3.77 -17.62 -1.75
CA SER A 94 4.03 -16.94 -3.01
C SER A 94 5.50 -16.56 -3.16
N TYR A 95 5.99 -16.64 -4.40
CA TYR A 95 7.36 -16.24 -4.74
C TYR A 95 7.61 -14.76 -4.44
N TYR A 96 6.63 -13.90 -4.77
CA TYR A 96 6.71 -12.47 -4.50
C TYR A 96 6.90 -12.17 -3.01
N TRP A 97 6.19 -12.87 -2.13
CA TRP A 97 6.35 -12.67 -0.68
C TRP A 97 7.75 -13.05 -0.18
N LYS A 98 8.27 -14.18 -0.67
CA LYS A 98 9.57 -14.72 -0.24
C LYS A 98 10.74 -13.86 -0.70
N GLU A 99 10.65 -13.23 -1.87
CA GLU A 99 11.74 -12.42 -2.42
C GLU A 99 11.59 -10.92 -2.15
N GLN A 100 10.40 -10.37 -2.42
CA GLN A 100 10.17 -8.92 -2.44
C GLN A 100 9.60 -8.41 -1.11
N CYS A 101 8.86 -9.24 -0.38
CA CYS A 101 8.30 -8.85 0.93
C CYS A 101 9.21 -9.18 2.12
N PHE A 102 10.40 -9.69 1.86
CA PHE A 102 11.38 -10.04 2.88
C PHE A 102 12.09 -8.79 3.41
N GLY A 103 12.00 -8.52 4.72
CA GLY A 103 12.65 -7.38 5.37
C GLY A 103 12.08 -6.01 4.97
N LEU A 104 10.88 -5.94 4.39
CA LEU A 104 10.27 -4.65 4.04
C LEU A 104 9.94 -3.82 5.28
N ASN A 105 10.25 -2.53 5.19
CA ASN A 105 9.88 -1.46 6.12
C ASN A 105 8.89 -0.51 5.43
N ALA A 106 8.26 0.41 6.15
CA ALA A 106 7.30 1.36 5.58
C ALA A 106 7.86 2.17 4.40
N ALA A 107 9.14 2.59 4.47
CA ALA A 107 9.79 3.32 3.39
C ALA A 107 10.03 2.46 2.14
N THR A 108 10.61 1.26 2.29
CA THR A 108 10.89 0.36 1.16
C THR A 108 9.62 -0.22 0.55
N LEU A 109 8.52 -0.24 1.31
CA LEU A 109 7.22 -0.65 0.82
C LEU A 109 6.66 0.31 -0.23
N CYS A 110 6.89 1.62 -0.07
CA CYS A 110 6.47 2.62 -1.05
C CYS A 110 7.12 2.36 -2.42
N ASP A 111 8.43 2.07 -2.44
CA ASP A 111 9.15 1.75 -3.68
C ASP A 111 8.55 0.53 -4.40
N ARG A 112 8.19 -0.53 -3.64
CA ARG A 112 7.54 -1.72 -4.21
C ARG A 112 6.10 -1.42 -4.68
N ALA A 113 5.40 -0.52 -4.01
CA ALA A 113 4.04 -0.14 -4.37
C ALA A 113 3.98 0.67 -5.68
N VAL A 114 5.03 1.43 -6.00
CA VAL A 114 5.15 2.15 -7.29
C VAL A 114 5.27 1.18 -8.47
N GLU A 115 5.95 0.05 -8.28
CA GLU A 115 6.14 -0.98 -9.31
C GLU A 115 4.85 -1.80 -9.59
N LEU A 116 3.77 -1.56 -8.84
CA LEU A 116 2.51 -2.28 -9.04
C LEU A 116 1.87 -1.92 -10.38
N THR A 117 1.34 -2.94 -11.05
CA THR A 117 0.71 -2.80 -12.37
C THR A 117 -0.79 -3.04 -12.37
N SER A 118 -1.33 -3.68 -11.33
CA SER A 118 -2.75 -4.01 -11.21
C SER A 118 -3.17 -4.23 -9.76
N ILE A 119 -4.43 -3.89 -9.45
CA ILE A 119 -5.11 -4.24 -8.20
C ILE A 119 -5.81 -5.59 -8.33
N GLY A 120 -5.93 -6.36 -7.25
CA GLY A 120 -6.66 -7.63 -7.28
C GLY A 120 -6.44 -8.47 -6.03
N GLY A 121 -7.10 -9.64 -6.02
CA GLY A 121 -6.94 -10.64 -4.96
C GLY A 121 -6.04 -11.79 -5.41
N THR A 122 -6.59 -12.99 -5.43
CA THR A 122 -5.98 -14.18 -6.02
C THR A 122 -6.47 -14.39 -7.46
N TYR A 123 -5.63 -15.00 -8.29
CA TYR A 123 -5.92 -15.24 -9.71
C TYR A 123 -5.38 -16.59 -10.20
N GLY A 124 -5.97 -17.08 -11.29
CA GLY A 124 -5.66 -18.36 -11.93
C GLY A 124 -6.12 -19.59 -11.14
N VAL A 125 -5.99 -20.75 -11.76
CA VAL A 125 -6.34 -22.06 -11.17
C VAL A 125 -5.50 -22.38 -9.94
N SER A 126 -4.25 -21.90 -9.89
CA SER A 126 -3.38 -22.06 -8.72
C SER A 126 -3.62 -21.03 -7.62
N GLU A 127 -4.64 -20.16 -7.77
CA GLU A 127 -5.01 -19.11 -6.80
C GLU A 127 -3.84 -18.26 -6.33
N LYS A 128 -2.97 -17.85 -7.27
CA LYS A 128 -1.78 -17.06 -6.95
C LYS A 128 -2.23 -15.67 -6.47
N PRO A 129 -1.72 -15.17 -5.34
CA PRO A 129 -2.04 -13.83 -4.87
C PRO A 129 -1.36 -12.79 -5.77
N THR A 130 -2.04 -11.66 -5.99
CA THR A 130 -1.43 -10.51 -6.67
C THR A 130 -0.40 -9.83 -5.77
N PRO A 131 0.62 -9.15 -6.34
CA PRO A 131 1.56 -8.34 -5.58
C PRO A 131 0.89 -7.29 -4.69
N PHE A 132 -0.22 -6.70 -5.15
CA PHE A 132 -1.06 -5.78 -4.38
C PHE A 132 -1.53 -6.40 -3.06
N LEU A 133 -2.07 -7.63 -3.13
CA LEU A 133 -2.55 -8.36 -1.95
C LEU A 133 -1.40 -8.69 -0.98
N CYS A 134 -0.24 -9.07 -1.51
CA CYS A 134 0.94 -9.35 -0.70
C CYS A 134 1.44 -8.10 0.04
N LEU A 135 1.46 -6.93 -0.61
CA LEU A 135 1.86 -5.68 0.04
C LEU A 135 0.83 -5.22 1.07
N ALA A 136 -0.47 -5.42 0.83
CA ALA A 136 -1.51 -5.12 1.80
C ALA A 136 -1.36 -5.96 3.08
N PHE A 137 -1.06 -7.26 2.92
CA PHE A 137 -0.76 -8.14 4.06
C PHE A 137 0.52 -7.71 4.80
N LYS A 138 1.55 -7.23 4.08
CA LYS A 138 2.76 -6.70 4.71
C LYS A 138 2.48 -5.43 5.50
N LEU A 139 1.63 -4.53 5.01
CA LEU A 139 1.23 -3.33 5.76
C LEU A 139 0.53 -3.69 7.07
N LEU A 140 -0.33 -4.71 7.09
CA LEU A 140 -0.92 -5.21 8.33
C LEU A 140 0.12 -5.79 9.30
N GLN A 141 1.15 -6.45 8.77
CA GLN A 141 2.24 -6.96 9.60
C GLN A 141 3.08 -5.83 10.22
N LEU A 142 3.31 -4.76 9.47
CA LEU A 142 4.09 -3.61 9.92
C LEU A 142 3.34 -2.74 10.92
N GLY A 143 2.01 -2.65 10.80
CA GLY A 143 1.18 -1.83 11.68
C GLY A 143 1.63 -0.36 11.76
N PRO A 144 1.83 0.34 10.62
CA PRO A 144 2.26 1.74 10.64
C PRO A 144 1.22 2.65 11.31
N ASP A 145 1.70 3.77 11.85
CA ASP A 145 0.85 4.78 12.47
C ASP A 145 -0.10 5.44 11.48
N ARG A 146 -1.20 5.99 12.01
CA ARG A 146 -2.25 6.67 11.23
C ARG A 146 -1.69 7.76 10.33
N ASP A 147 -0.75 8.57 10.82
CA ASP A 147 -0.16 9.68 10.09
C ASP A 147 0.63 9.20 8.86
N VAL A 148 1.35 8.09 8.99
CA VAL A 148 2.09 7.48 7.88
C VAL A 148 1.13 7.05 6.77
N ILE A 149 -0.03 6.47 7.11
CA ILE A 149 -1.03 6.05 6.13
C ILE A 149 -1.65 7.25 5.40
N LEU A 150 -1.92 8.34 6.12
CA LEU A 150 -2.42 9.59 5.52
C LEU A 150 -1.39 10.19 4.56
N GLU A 151 -0.11 10.15 4.92
CA GLU A 151 0.99 10.53 4.03
C GLU A 151 1.04 9.62 2.79
N LEU A 152 0.83 8.30 2.93
CA LEU A 152 0.79 7.38 1.79
C LEU A 152 -0.36 7.69 0.80
N LEU A 153 -1.50 8.20 1.28
CA LEU A 153 -2.64 8.58 0.43
C LEU A 153 -2.36 9.84 -0.41
N ASN A 154 -1.63 10.79 0.19
CA ASN A 154 -1.30 12.09 -0.38
C ASN A 154 0.12 12.16 -0.94
N TYR A 155 0.83 11.02 -0.99
CA TYR A 155 2.22 10.99 -1.40
C TYR A 155 2.38 11.50 -2.84
N THR A 156 3.24 12.52 -2.97
CA THR A 156 3.62 13.15 -4.24
C THR A 156 5.14 13.01 -4.38
N ASP A 157 5.62 12.60 -5.55
CA ASP A 157 7.05 12.54 -5.85
C ASP A 157 7.58 13.98 -5.97
N PRO A 158 8.56 14.41 -5.15
CA PRO A 158 9.17 15.73 -5.30
C PRO A 158 10.03 15.86 -6.57
N GLY A 159 10.18 14.80 -7.38
CA GLY A 159 10.90 14.81 -8.66
C GLY A 159 10.01 14.81 -9.91
N SER A 160 8.68 14.71 -9.77
CA SER A 160 7.79 15.01 -10.89
C SER A 160 7.91 16.51 -11.16
N GLY A 161 8.46 16.89 -12.31
CA GLY A 161 8.79 18.28 -12.69
C GLY A 161 7.60 19.24 -12.82
N ASP A 162 6.49 18.93 -12.15
CA ASP A 162 5.42 19.86 -11.86
C ASP A 162 5.86 20.71 -10.64
N GLU A 163 6.93 21.49 -10.83
CA GLU A 163 7.09 22.69 -10.02
C GLU A 163 5.85 23.55 -10.28
N ALA A 164 5.10 23.82 -9.21
CA ALA A 164 3.91 24.62 -9.28
C ALA A 164 4.24 25.96 -9.97
N GLU A 165 3.80 26.13 -11.22
CA GLU A 165 3.89 27.41 -11.92
C GLU A 165 3.03 28.50 -11.24
N ASN A 166 2.22 28.14 -10.23
CA ASN A 166 1.31 29.02 -9.51
C ASN A 166 1.44 28.83 -7.97
N PRO A 167 1.93 29.85 -7.21
CA PRO A 167 2.15 29.78 -5.76
C PRO A 167 0.89 29.68 -4.88
N ASP A 168 -0.30 29.81 -5.46
CA ASP A 168 -1.60 29.82 -4.80
C ASP A 168 -2.27 28.43 -4.70
N ASP A 169 -1.79 27.43 -5.43
CA ASP A 169 -2.30 26.03 -5.41
C ASP A 169 -1.49 25.09 -4.48
N ALA A 170 -0.62 25.68 -3.63
CA ALA A 170 0.40 24.95 -2.88
C ALA A 170 -0.09 24.25 -1.60
N LEU A 171 -1.38 24.36 -1.24
CA LEU A 171 -1.85 23.92 0.08
C LEU A 171 -2.29 22.44 0.11
N VAL A 172 -2.80 21.88 -0.99
CA VAL A 172 -3.16 20.46 -1.08
C VAL A 172 -3.07 20.02 -2.54
N LYS A 173 -2.01 19.30 -2.94
CA LYS A 173 -2.14 18.47 -4.15
C LYS A 173 -3.18 17.39 -3.83
N GLU A 174 -4.42 17.57 -4.27
CA GLU A 174 -5.52 16.61 -4.03
C GLU A 174 -5.24 15.22 -4.63
N ARG A 175 -4.24 15.13 -5.52
CA ARG A 175 -3.92 13.97 -6.34
C ARG A 175 -2.46 13.57 -6.17
N GLY A 176 -2.18 12.61 -5.29
CA GLY A 176 -0.88 11.96 -5.17
C GLY A 176 -0.54 11.17 -6.43
N ASP A 177 0.73 11.15 -6.83
CA ASP A 177 1.20 10.72 -8.16
C ASP A 177 0.98 9.22 -8.42
N PHE A 178 1.03 8.40 -7.35
CA PHE A 178 0.97 6.95 -7.47
C PHE A 178 -0.43 6.40 -7.19
N LYS A 179 -1.17 6.11 -8.26
CA LYS A 179 -2.53 5.55 -8.18
C LYS A 179 -2.64 4.22 -7.41
N TYR A 180 -1.65 3.33 -7.54
CA TYR A 180 -1.69 2.03 -6.85
C TYR A 180 -1.32 2.11 -5.37
N LEU A 181 -0.44 3.04 -5.00
CA LEU A 181 -0.12 3.33 -3.60
C LEU A 181 -1.36 3.89 -2.89
N ARG A 182 -2.07 4.83 -3.53
CA ARG A 182 -3.33 5.37 -3.00
C ARG A 182 -4.39 4.29 -2.83
N ALA A 183 -4.57 3.41 -3.82
CA ALA A 183 -5.49 2.27 -3.70
C ALA A 183 -5.09 1.31 -2.57
N LEU A 184 -3.79 1.09 -2.37
CA LEU A 184 -3.28 0.22 -1.31
C LEU A 184 -3.55 0.81 0.08
N ALA A 185 -3.30 2.12 0.25
CA ALA A 185 -3.57 2.83 1.49
C ALA A 185 -5.07 2.91 1.79
N ALA A 186 -5.92 3.19 0.79
CA ALA A 186 -7.38 3.17 0.94
C ALA A 186 -7.89 1.79 1.38
N PHE A 187 -7.33 0.71 0.81
CA PHE A 187 -7.65 -0.65 1.22
C PHE A 187 -7.23 -0.94 2.68
N TYR A 188 -6.05 -0.45 3.10
CA TYR A 188 -5.59 -0.58 4.48
C TYR A 188 -6.51 0.16 5.46
N VAL A 189 -6.87 1.41 5.15
CA VAL A 189 -7.80 2.24 5.96
C VAL A 189 -9.11 1.48 6.21
N ARG A 190 -9.70 0.91 5.15
CA ARG A 190 -10.96 0.16 5.26
C ARG A 190 -10.88 -1.03 6.22
N LEU A 191 -9.70 -1.67 6.30
CA LEU A 191 -9.49 -2.83 7.16
C LEU A 191 -9.30 -2.43 8.63
N THR A 192 -8.50 -1.40 8.91
CA THR A 192 -8.01 -1.13 10.27
C THR A 192 -8.68 0.03 11.01
N PHE A 193 -9.21 1.05 10.32
CA PHE A 193 -9.67 2.31 10.93
C PHE A 193 -11.09 2.25 11.48
N GLU A 194 -11.47 3.20 12.33
CA GLU A 194 -12.84 3.33 12.81
C GLU A 194 -13.82 3.77 11.71
N PRO A 195 -15.12 3.43 11.81
CA PRO A 195 -16.09 3.72 10.75
C PRO A 195 -16.18 5.21 10.38
N VAL A 196 -16.14 6.10 11.38
CA VAL A 196 -16.19 7.56 11.16
C VAL A 196 -14.98 8.04 10.35
N ASP A 197 -13.79 7.56 10.71
CA ASP A 197 -12.55 7.89 10.01
C ASP A 197 -12.52 7.33 8.58
N ILE A 198 -13.07 6.13 8.37
CA ILE A 198 -13.16 5.52 7.04
C ILE A 198 -13.94 6.44 6.09
N TYR A 199 -15.11 6.91 6.51
CA TYR A 199 -15.93 7.82 5.71
C TYR A 199 -15.21 9.14 5.42
N LYS A 200 -14.65 9.79 6.45
CA LYS A 200 -13.90 11.06 6.31
C LYS A 200 -12.71 10.97 5.36
N ILE A 201 -12.00 9.84 5.36
CA ILE A 201 -10.78 9.64 4.55
C ILE A 201 -11.10 9.16 3.14
N LEU A 202 -12.09 8.26 2.97
CA LEU A 202 -12.38 7.64 1.68
C LEU A 202 -13.29 8.49 0.79
N GLU A 203 -14.19 9.30 1.35
CA GLU A 203 -15.11 10.12 0.55
C GLU A 203 -14.43 11.12 -0.37
N PRO A 204 -13.40 11.87 0.06
CA PRO A 204 -12.65 12.74 -0.84
C PRO A 204 -12.02 11.97 -2.02
N LEU A 205 -11.72 10.68 -1.84
CA LEU A 205 -11.14 9.85 -2.90
C LEU A 205 -12.14 9.47 -3.99
N LEU A 206 -13.45 9.67 -3.78
CA LEU A 206 -14.48 9.45 -4.81
C LEU A 206 -14.40 10.48 -5.95
N LEU A 207 -13.69 11.59 -5.75
CA LEU A 207 -13.40 12.58 -6.80
C LEU A 207 -12.27 12.14 -7.75
N ASP A 208 -11.60 11.02 -7.46
CA ASP A 208 -10.48 10.50 -8.24
C ASP A 208 -10.97 9.55 -9.35
N TYR A 209 -11.04 10.04 -10.58
CA TYR A 209 -11.46 9.26 -11.76
C TYR A 209 -10.31 8.59 -12.52
N ARG A 210 -9.16 8.35 -11.87
CA ARG A 210 -8.02 7.71 -12.53
C ARG A 210 -8.29 6.25 -12.84
N LYS A 211 -7.84 5.82 -14.02
CA LYS A 211 -7.97 4.44 -14.51
C LYS A 211 -7.03 3.49 -13.76
N LEU A 212 -7.62 2.43 -13.22
CA LEU A 212 -6.94 1.31 -12.56
C LEU A 212 -7.13 0.03 -13.38
N LYS A 213 -6.10 -0.81 -13.39
CA LYS A 213 -6.18 -2.15 -13.96
C LYS A 213 -6.54 -3.13 -12.85
N ARG A 214 -7.73 -3.74 -12.91
CA ARG A 214 -8.17 -4.77 -11.95
C ARG A 214 -7.91 -6.15 -12.52
N ARG A 215 -7.31 -7.02 -11.72
CA ARG A 215 -7.14 -8.43 -12.04
C ARG A 215 -8.30 -9.22 -11.44
N VAL A 216 -9.14 -9.74 -12.32
CA VAL A 216 -10.15 -10.76 -12.02
C VAL A 216 -9.49 -12.14 -12.18
N ARG A 217 -10.18 -13.22 -11.79
CA ARG A 217 -9.62 -14.59 -11.73
C ARG A 217 -8.73 -14.94 -12.92
N ASP A 218 -9.18 -14.71 -14.16
CA ASP A 218 -8.38 -15.04 -15.36
C ASP A 218 -8.18 -13.86 -16.33
N THR A 219 -8.82 -12.71 -16.07
CA THR A 219 -8.86 -11.59 -17.01
C THR A 219 -8.55 -10.27 -16.32
N PHE A 220 -8.05 -9.30 -17.07
CA PHE A 220 -7.88 -7.94 -16.61
C PHE A 220 -9.05 -7.08 -17.06
N THR A 221 -9.67 -6.39 -16.12
CA THR A 221 -10.72 -5.41 -16.38
C THR A 221 -10.21 -4.01 -16.09
N LEU A 222 -10.66 -3.04 -16.87
CA LEU A 222 -10.44 -1.63 -16.59
C LEU A 222 -11.44 -1.20 -15.52
N THR A 223 -10.96 -0.60 -14.44
CA THR A 223 -11.78 0.02 -13.40
C THR A 223 -11.26 1.43 -13.14
N TYR A 224 -11.92 2.16 -12.25
CA TYR A 224 -11.53 3.50 -11.85
C TYR A 224 -11.30 3.55 -10.33
N MET A 225 -10.66 4.62 -9.83
CA MET A 225 -10.33 4.76 -8.41
C MET A 225 -11.59 5.00 -7.56
N ASP A 226 -12.43 5.95 -7.95
CA ASP A 226 -13.78 6.15 -7.42
C ASP A 226 -14.58 4.84 -7.29
N GLN A 227 -14.64 4.03 -8.36
CA GLN A 227 -15.32 2.73 -8.34
C GLN A 227 -14.68 1.75 -7.37
N PHE A 228 -13.35 1.78 -7.23
CA PHE A 228 -12.66 0.93 -6.27
C PHE A 228 -12.93 1.37 -4.83
N VAL A 229 -13.01 2.67 -4.56
CA VAL A 229 -13.32 3.22 -3.25
C VAL A 229 -14.78 2.97 -2.88
N ASP A 230 -15.71 3.16 -3.83
CA ASP A 230 -17.12 2.82 -3.66
C ASP A 230 -17.30 1.31 -3.37
N ASP A 231 -16.58 0.45 -4.10
CA ASP A 231 -16.53 -0.99 -3.82
C ASP A 231 -16.09 -1.29 -2.38
N LEU A 232 -15.17 -0.50 -1.80
CA LEU A 232 -14.72 -0.69 -0.41
C LEU A 232 -15.77 -0.27 0.61
N LEU A 233 -16.56 0.77 0.32
CA LEU A 233 -17.60 1.27 1.23
C LEU A 233 -18.86 0.41 1.19
N THR A 234 -19.26 -0.05 0.00
CA THR A 234 -20.55 -0.72 -0.22
C THR A 234 -20.48 -2.23 -0.17
N LYS A 235 -19.37 -2.86 -0.61
CA LYS A 235 -19.29 -4.32 -0.74
C LYS A 235 -18.67 -4.97 0.49
N ASP A 236 -19.18 -6.16 0.81
CA ASP A 236 -18.65 -6.98 1.90
C ASP A 236 -17.34 -7.70 1.55
N ARG A 237 -16.99 -7.82 0.26
CA ARG A 237 -15.80 -8.57 -0.17
C ARG A 237 -15.08 -7.90 -1.33
N VAL A 238 -13.82 -7.55 -1.10
CA VAL A 238 -12.95 -6.88 -2.09
C VAL A 238 -11.57 -7.54 -2.10
N CYS A 239 -10.99 -7.71 -3.30
CA CYS A 239 -9.65 -8.27 -3.50
C CYS A 239 -9.37 -9.62 -2.78
N GLY A 240 -10.37 -10.48 -2.64
CA GLY A 240 -10.19 -11.78 -1.98
C GLY A 240 -10.17 -11.71 -0.45
N THR A 241 -10.49 -10.55 0.13
CA THR A 241 -10.63 -10.33 1.56
C THR A 241 -12.08 -10.04 1.89
N SER A 242 -12.58 -10.73 2.91
CA SER A 242 -13.89 -10.46 3.48
C SER A 242 -13.78 -9.28 4.45
N LEU A 243 -14.46 -8.18 4.12
CA LEU A 243 -14.48 -6.97 4.92
C LEU A 243 -15.48 -7.13 6.06
N TRP A 244 -15.23 -6.41 7.15
CA TRP A 244 -16.19 -6.32 8.24
C TRP A 244 -17.33 -5.38 7.85
N LYS A 245 -18.54 -5.65 8.35
CA LYS A 245 -19.74 -4.88 8.04
C LYS A 245 -19.65 -3.48 8.64
N LEU A 246 -19.64 -2.47 7.77
CA LEU A 246 -19.64 -1.07 8.17
C LEU A 246 -21.07 -0.66 8.58
N PRO A 247 -21.27 0.12 9.65
CA PRO A 247 -22.56 0.73 9.90
C PRO A 247 -22.93 1.64 8.72
N PRO A 248 -24.21 1.61 8.28
CA PRO A 248 -24.66 2.49 7.21
C PRO A 248 -24.50 3.94 7.62
N ARG A 249 -24.22 4.81 6.65
CA ARG A 249 -23.96 6.23 6.90
C ARG A 249 -25.10 6.91 7.67
N SER A 250 -26.35 6.62 7.31
CA SER A 250 -27.53 7.18 7.97
C SER A 250 -27.51 6.99 9.49
N GLN A 251 -27.04 5.82 9.95
CA GLN A 251 -26.95 5.55 11.38
C GLN A 251 -25.87 6.41 12.07
N LEU A 252 -24.79 6.79 11.37
CA LEU A 252 -23.74 7.64 11.92
C LEU A 252 -24.15 9.13 11.92
N GLU A 253 -24.93 9.53 10.92
CA GLU A 253 -25.56 10.86 10.86
C GLU A 253 -26.60 11.02 11.99
N ASP A 254 -27.46 10.03 12.22
CA ASP A 254 -28.43 10.01 13.32
C ASP A 254 -27.79 10.10 14.72
N LEU A 255 -26.52 9.71 14.83
CA LEU A 255 -25.74 9.75 16.07
C LEU A 255 -24.89 11.03 16.21
N ASP A 256 -25.02 11.98 15.28
CA ASP A 256 -24.23 13.21 15.19
C ASP A 256 -22.70 12.95 15.16
N LEU A 257 -22.27 11.77 14.68
CA LEU A 257 -20.85 11.40 14.56
C LEU A 257 -20.25 11.82 13.21
N LEU A 258 -21.10 12.03 12.21
CA LEU A 258 -20.73 12.35 10.85
C LEU A 258 -21.68 13.42 10.29
N ASP A 259 -21.12 14.39 9.58
CA ASP A 259 -21.91 15.41 8.90
C ASP A 259 -22.59 14.83 7.65
N GLU A 260 -23.70 15.46 7.23
CA GLU A 260 -24.37 15.13 5.98
C GLU A 260 -23.40 15.23 4.79
N ARG A 261 -23.50 14.26 3.87
CA ARG A 261 -22.59 14.21 2.73
C ARG A 261 -22.94 15.30 1.72
N ILE A 262 -22.09 16.30 1.60
CA ILE A 262 -22.17 17.25 0.48
C ILE A 262 -21.61 16.55 -0.76
N SER A 263 -22.50 16.20 -1.69
CA SER A 263 -22.09 15.66 -2.98
C SER A 263 -21.64 16.79 -3.90
N PRO A 264 -20.45 16.70 -4.52
CA PRO A 264 -19.98 17.74 -5.46
C PRO A 264 -20.84 17.93 -6.72
N CYS A 265 -21.85 17.08 -6.94
CA CYS A 265 -22.72 17.10 -8.12
C CYS A 265 -24.12 17.69 -7.86
N GLU A 266 -24.46 18.09 -6.63
CA GLU A 266 -25.75 18.74 -6.39
C GLU A 266 -25.71 20.19 -6.89
N PRO A 267 -26.66 20.62 -7.74
CA PRO A 267 -26.78 22.02 -8.10
C PRO A 267 -27.23 22.80 -6.87
N GLU A 268 -26.49 23.85 -6.51
CA GLU A 268 -26.97 24.87 -5.58
C GLU A 268 -28.19 25.56 -6.25
N ASP A 269 -29.37 25.46 -5.62
CA ASP A 269 -30.59 26.18 -6.01
C ASP A 269 -30.51 27.68 -5.65
#